data_AF-A0A7D7RFC0-F1
#
_entry.id   AF-A0A7D7RFC0-F1
#
_cell.length_a   1.000
_cell.length_b   1.000
_cell.length_c   1.000
_cell.angle_alpha   90.00
_cell.angle_beta   90.00
_cell.angle_gamma   90.00
#
_symmetry.space_group_name_H-M   'P 1'
#
loop_
_entity.id
_entity.type
_entity.pdbx_description
1 polymer ?
#
loop_
_entity_poly.entity_id
_entity_poly.type
_entity_poly.pdbx_seq_one_letter_code
_entity_poly.pdbx_strand_id
1 'polypeptide(L)' 'MTTAHELNGLNDESIYSILYFYHVEEISAEHLGVKFGVSSLTIEGIAKGRYRPKCHENFMIVEGILERRLVKRVQSQ' A
#
# COMPACT_ATOMS: atom_id res chain seq x y z
N MET A 1 -3.43 16.82 -14.40
CA MET A 1 -4.36 16.14 -13.48
C MET A 1 -3.91 16.47 -12.05
N THR A 2 -4.81 16.72 -11.10
CA THR A 2 -4.42 17.04 -9.70
C THR A 2 -4.42 15.78 -8.85
N THR A 3 -3.60 15.73 -7.80
CA THR A 3 -3.57 14.59 -6.85
C THR A 3 -4.94 14.29 -6.24
N ALA A 4 -5.77 15.31 -5.98
CA ALA A 4 -7.13 15.12 -5.50
C ALA A 4 -8.02 14.36 -6.50
N HIS A 5 -7.88 14.63 -7.80
CA HIS A 5 -8.61 13.92 -8.85
C HIS A 5 -8.14 12.46 -8.94
N GLU A 6 -6.83 12.22 -8.87
CA GLU A 6 -6.25 10.87 -8.86
C GLU A 6 -6.79 10.05 -7.68
N LEU A 7 -6.78 10.63 -6.46
CA LEU A 7 -7.25 9.95 -5.25
C LEU A 7 -8.76 9.65 -5.26
N ASN A 8 -9.57 10.48 -5.93
CA ASN A 8 -11.01 10.24 -6.07
C ASN A 8 -11.32 9.07 -7.01
N GLY A 9 -10.41 8.74 -7.93
CA GLY A 9 -10.51 7.56 -8.80
C GLY A 9 -10.16 6.24 -8.12
N LEU A 10 -9.61 6.28 -6.90
CA LEU A 10 -9.16 5.10 -6.15
C LEU A 10 -10.10 4.80 -4.98
N ASN A 11 -10.69 3.61 -5.00
CA ASN A 11 -11.43 3.04 -3.86
C ASN A 11 -10.48 2.34 -2.88
N ASP A 12 -10.99 1.99 -1.69
CA ASP A 12 -10.17 1.37 -0.63
C ASP A 12 -9.49 0.07 -1.07
N GLU A 13 -10.16 -0.75 -1.90
CA GLU A 13 -9.58 -1.99 -2.46
C GLU A 13 -8.35 -1.70 -3.33
N SER A 14 -8.42 -0.65 -4.16
CA SER A 14 -7.28 -0.20 -4.97
C SER A 14 -6.15 0.30 -4.09
N ILE A 15 -6.47 1.01 -3.01
CA ILE A 15 -5.47 1.49 -2.05
C ILE A 15 -4.76 0.33 -1.36
N TYR A 16 -5.49 -0.68 -0.87
CA TYR A 16 -4.87 -1.87 -0.28
C TYR A 16 -4.05 -2.66 -1.29
N SER A 17 -4.50 -2.75 -2.55
CA SER A 17 -3.73 -3.37 -3.63
C SER A 17 -2.42 -2.64 -3.89
N ILE A 18 -2.44 -1.30 -3.92
CA ILE A 18 -1.23 -0.47 -4.05
C ILE A 18 -0.28 -0.74 -2.89
N LEU A 19 -0.77 -0.74 -1.65
CA LEU A 19 0.03 -0.99 -0.46
C LEU A 19 0.68 -2.38 -0.48
N TYR A 20 -0.09 -3.41 -0.85
CA TYR A 20 0.42 -4.77 -1.02
C TYR A 20 1.51 -4.84 -2.07
N PHE A 21 1.24 -4.36 -3.29
CA PHE A 21 2.21 -4.45 -4.38
C PHE A 21 3.47 -3.62 -4.12
N TYR A 22 3.37 -2.50 -3.41
CA TYR A 22 4.51 -1.65 -3.11
C TYR A 22 5.38 -2.23 -1.99
N HIS A 23 4.79 -2.67 -0.88
CA HIS A 23 5.53 -3.09 0.32
C HIS A 23 5.87 -4.59 0.35
N VAL A 24 5.01 -5.44 -0.23
CA VAL A 24 5.17 -6.91 -0.16
C VAL A 24 5.82 -7.44 -1.44
N GLU A 25 5.33 -7.02 -2.60
CA GLU A 25 5.86 -7.45 -3.91
C GLU A 25 6.98 -6.53 -4.43
N GLU A 26 7.32 -5.48 -3.66
CA GLU A 26 8.41 -4.53 -3.96
C GLU A 26 8.34 -3.89 -5.37
N ILE A 27 7.12 -3.70 -5.90
CA ILE A 27 6.90 -3.09 -7.23
C ILE A 27 7.10 -1.58 -7.15
N SER A 28 7.86 -1.02 -8.10
CA SER A 28 8.16 0.40 -8.11
C SER A 28 6.92 1.30 -8.27
N ALA A 29 6.97 2.48 -7.66
CA ALA A 29 5.90 3.49 -7.75
C ALA A 29 5.57 3.90 -9.20
N GLU A 30 6.57 3.86 -10.09
CA GLU A 30 6.40 4.18 -11.51
C GLU A 30 5.51 3.14 -12.22
N HIS A 31 5.78 1.85 -12.02
CA HIS A 31 4.97 0.78 -12.60
C HIS A 31 3.56 0.75 -12.03
N LEU A 32 3.42 0.97 -10.72
CA LEU A 32 2.11 1.07 -10.09
C LEU A 32 1.34 2.31 -10.57
N GLY A 33 2.02 3.43 -10.79
CA GLY A 33 1.40 4.63 -11.34
C GLY A 33 0.75 4.37 -12.70
N VAL A 34 1.47 3.67 -13.59
CA VAL A 34 0.93 3.25 -14.90
C VAL A 34 -0.28 2.31 -14.72
N LYS A 35 -0.16 1.30 -13.85
CA LYS A 35 -1.22 0.30 -13.62
C LYS A 35 -2.51 0.91 -13.07
N PHE A 36 -2.39 1.86 -12.14
CA PHE A 36 -3.54 2.46 -11.45
C PHE A 36 -3.98 3.81 -12.05
N GLY A 37 -3.33 4.26 -13.13
CA GLY A 37 -3.67 5.52 -13.81
C GLY A 37 -3.43 6.76 -12.96
N VAL A 38 -2.40 6.74 -12.11
CA VAL A 38 -2.03 7.85 -11.22
C VAL A 38 -0.53 8.13 -11.28
N SER A 39 -0.10 9.30 -10.83
CA SER A 39 1.33 9.62 -10.73
C SER A 39 2.07 8.74 -9.73
N SER A 40 3.37 8.50 -9.97
CA SER A 40 4.25 7.79 -9.02
C SER A 40 4.34 8.51 -7.67
N LEU A 41 4.26 9.84 -7.65
CA LEU A 41 4.19 10.64 -6.42
C LEU A 41 2.93 10.33 -5.60
N THR A 42 1.79 10.08 -6.26
CA THR A 42 0.56 9.67 -5.58
C THR A 42 0.70 8.28 -4.99
N ILE A 43 1.33 7.34 -5.70
CA ILE A 43 1.66 6.01 -5.17
C ILE A 43 2.54 6.13 -3.92
N GLU A 44 3.63 6.89 -3.99
CA GLU A 44 4.50 7.08 -2.83
C GLU A 44 3.79 7.74 -1.66
N GLY A 45 2.90 8.70 -1.93
CA GLY A 45 2.10 9.35 -0.90
C GLY A 45 1.14 8.38 -0.20
N ILE A 46 0.55 7.44 -0.92
CA ILE A 46 -0.25 6.34 -0.35
C ILE A 46 0.65 5.41 0.46
N ALA A 47 1.77 4.96 -0.12
CA ALA A 47 2.69 4.01 0.51
C ALA A 47 3.35 4.55 1.79
N LYS A 48 3.52 5.87 1.90
CA LYS A 48 4.06 6.56 3.09
C LYS A 48 2.95 7.03 4.06
N GLY A 49 1.70 6.68 3.80
CA GLY A 49 0.55 7.06 4.64
C GLY A 49 0.17 8.54 4.61
N ARG A 50 0.73 9.33 3.68
CA ARG A 50 0.37 10.75 3.49
C ARG A 50 -1.01 10.90 2.87
N TYR A 51 -1.42 9.93 2.04
CA TYR A 51 -2.74 9.84 1.44
C TYR A 51 -3.45 8.59 1.95
N ARG A 52 -4.78 8.70 2.18
CA ARG A 52 -5.61 7.62 2.73
C ARG A 52 -5.00 6.97 4.00
N PRO A 53 -4.65 7.77 5.04
CA PRO A 53 -3.89 7.31 6.20
C PRO A 53 -4.54 6.13 6.94
N LYS A 54 -5.88 6.08 7.00
CA LYS A 54 -6.61 4.96 7.63
C LYS A 54 -6.33 3.61 6.95
N CYS A 55 -6.30 3.57 5.62
CA CYS A 55 -5.98 2.34 4.88
C CYS A 55 -4.53 1.93 5.13
N HIS A 56 -3.60 2.89 5.12
CA HIS A 56 -2.20 2.64 5.42
C HIS A 56 -2.00 2.08 6.83
N GLU A 57 -2.60 2.70 7.86
CA GLU A 57 -2.52 2.23 9.24
C GLU A 57 -3.08 0.80 9.39
N ASN A 58 -4.26 0.54 8.82
CA ASN A 58 -4.86 -0.80 8.84
C ASN A 58 -3.95 -1.84 8.19
N PHE A 59 -3.36 -1.50 7.05
CA PHE A 59 -2.43 -2.38 6.34
C PHE A 59 -1.19 -2.70 7.19
N MET A 60 -0.53 -1.69 7.74
CA MET A 60 0.66 -1.89 8.58
C MET A 60 0.36 -2.70 9.86
N ILE A 61 -0.84 -2.54 10.44
CA ILE A 61 -1.28 -3.37 11.57
C ILE A 61 -1.41 -4.83 11.16
N VAL A 62 -2.06 -5.11 10.02
CA VAL A 62 -2.28 -6.47 9.53
C VAL A 62 -0.95 -7.13 9.16
N GLU A 63 -0.10 -6.46 8.38
CA GLU A 63 1.24 -6.96 8.01
C GLU A 63 2.09 -7.24 9.27
N GLY A 64 2.14 -6.29 10.21
CA GLY A 64 2.85 -6.50 11.48
C GLY A 64 2.26 -7.63 12.34
N ILE A 65 0.96 -7.94 12.23
CA ILE A 65 0.38 -9.13 12.86
C ILE A 65 0.83 -10.41 12.14
N LEU A 66 0.86 -10.40 10.80
CA LEU A 66 1.26 -11.54 9.99
C LEU A 66 2.74 -11.90 10.20
N GLU A 67 3.65 -10.93 10.16
CA GLU A 67 5.07 -11.13 10.45
C GLU A 67 5.28 -11.77 11.84
N ARG A 68 4.64 -11.21 12.87
CA ARG A 68 4.72 -11.76 14.23
C ARG A 68 4.18 -13.18 14.35
N ARG A 69 3.15 -13.54 13.57
CA ARG A 69 2.60 -14.90 13.53
C ARG A 69 3.54 -15.87 12.82
N LEU A 70 4.20 -15.44 11.74
CA LEU A 70 5.20 -16.24 11.03
C LEU A 70 6.41 -16.52 11.91
N VAL A 71 6.95 -15.52 12.59
CA VAL A 71 8.10 -15.67 13.50
C VAL A 71 7.80 -16.65 14.64
N LYS A 72 6.61 -16.54 15.27
CA LYS A 72 6.20 -17.48 16.33
C LYS A 72 6.13 -18.94 15.89
N ARG A 73 5.74 -19.20 14.63
CA ARG A 73 5.70 -20.57 14.08
C ARG A 73 7.09 -21.14 13.83
N VAL A 74 8.02 -20.31 13.34
CA VAL A 74 9.41 -20.73 13.09
C VAL A 74 10.15 -21.02 14.40
N GLN A 75 9.87 -20.28 15.48
CA GLN A 75 10.49 -20.51 16.79
C GLN A 75 9.91 -21.70 17.58
N SER A 76 8.79 -22.26 17.12
CA SER A 76 8.13 -23.41 17.76
C SER A 76 8.43 -24.74 17.04
N GLN A 77 9.35 -24.72 16.07
CA GLN A 77 9.94 -25.92 15.43
C GLN A 77 11.34 -26.16 15.97
#